data_AF-A0AAW2IML7-F1
#
_entry.id   AF-A0AAW2IML7-F1
#
_cell.length_a   1.000
_cell.length_b   1.000
_cell.length_c   1.000
_cell.angle_alpha   90.00
_cell.angle_beta   90.00
_cell.angle_gamma   90.00
#
_symmetry.space_group_name_H-M   'P 1'
#
loop_
_entity.id
_entity.type
_entity.pdbx_description
1 polymer ?
#
loop_
_entity_poly.entity_id
_entity_poly.type
_entity_poly.pdbx_seq_one_letter_code
_entity_poly.pdbx_strand_id
1 'polypeptide(L)'
;MQQVFLGEEYNLPFLSQTNDPRIENNLYPFVFLNTDGNLFIFANNRAILFDYTNGVVVRNYPTIPGGDPRSYPSSGSAVLLPLRDLQGGANVTAEVLVCGGALKGSFTSANNGNFVGALNTCGRIRISDPNPKWVMETMPSARVMGHGVAKMTMYSSSTGHPQVLLGGI
;
A
#
# COMPACT_ATOMS: atom_id res chain seq x y z
N MET A 1 25.47 16.21 28.63
CA MET A 1 25.61 14.78 28.26
C MET A 1 24.57 14.50 27.19
N GLN A 2 25.03 14.36 25.95
CA GLN A 2 24.20 14.05 24.79
C GLN A 2 23.71 12.61 24.92
N GLN A 3 22.41 12.40 25.15
CA GLN A 3 21.82 11.08 25.05
C GLN A 3 21.57 10.80 23.57
N VAL A 4 22.49 10.06 22.97
CA VAL A 4 22.37 9.55 21.61
C VAL A 4 21.23 8.53 21.62
N PHE A 5 20.16 8.79 20.87
CA PHE A 5 19.13 7.79 20.57
C PHE A 5 19.79 6.65 19.78
N LEU A 6 20.17 5.58 20.47
CA LEU A 6 20.56 4.31 19.83
C LEU A 6 19.26 3.61 19.44
N GLY A 7 18.93 3.62 18.15
CA GLY A 7 17.78 2.91 17.60
C GLY A 7 17.92 1.41 17.87
N GLU A 8 17.04 0.86 18.70
CA GLU A 8 16.92 -0.58 18.86
C GLU A 8 16.32 -1.19 17.59
N GLU A 9 16.90 -2.29 17.12
CA GLU A 9 16.38 -3.04 15.98
C GLU A 9 15.06 -3.71 16.38
N TYR A 10 13.95 -3.25 15.81
CA TYR A 10 12.66 -3.89 16.02
C TYR A 10 12.50 -5.07 15.05
N ASN A 11 12.48 -6.29 15.59
CA ASN A 11 12.10 -7.46 14.82
C ASN A 11 10.61 -7.33 14.46
N LEU A 12 10.31 -7.29 13.15
CA LEU A 12 8.95 -7.19 12.62
C LEU A 12 8.50 -8.56 12.08
N PRO A 13 7.82 -9.41 12.89
CA PRO A 13 7.44 -10.76 12.47
C PRO A 13 6.53 -10.78 11.24
N PHE A 14 5.83 -9.69 10.96
CA PHE A 14 4.96 -9.53 9.81
C PHE A 14 5.66 -9.85 8.48
N LEU A 15 6.94 -9.47 8.31
CA LEU A 15 7.69 -9.75 7.08
C LEU A 15 7.95 -11.26 6.90
N SER A 16 8.18 -11.97 8.01
CA SER A 16 8.30 -13.43 8.01
C SER A 16 6.94 -14.11 7.77
N GLN A 17 5.86 -13.60 8.35
CA GLN A 17 4.51 -14.16 8.21
C GLN A 17 3.92 -13.97 6.80
N THR A 18 4.42 -12.99 6.05
CA THR A 18 4.01 -12.71 4.68
C THR A 18 4.96 -13.34 3.66
N ASN A 19 6.01 -14.04 4.10
CA ASN A 19 6.95 -14.72 3.22
C ASN A 19 6.36 -16.07 2.78
N ASP A 20 6.27 -16.31 1.47
CA ASP A 20 6.03 -17.67 0.98
C ASP A 20 7.38 -18.42 0.87
N PRO A 21 7.52 -19.60 1.50
CA PRO A 21 8.75 -20.38 1.44
C PRO A 21 9.14 -20.75 0.01
N ARG A 22 10.45 -20.75 -0.26
CA ARG A 22 11.06 -21.23 -1.53
C ARG A 22 10.75 -20.39 -2.76
N ILE A 23 10.20 -19.18 -2.59
CA ILE A 23 10.09 -18.18 -3.65
C ILE A 23 10.62 -16.83 -3.14
N GLU A 24 11.07 -15.96 -4.04
CA GLU A 24 11.50 -14.59 -3.66
C GLU A 24 10.29 -13.77 -3.18
N ASN A 25 10.38 -13.14 -2.00
CA ASN A 25 9.31 -12.31 -1.44
C ASN A 25 9.82 -11.24 -0.45
N ASN A 26 9.10 -10.12 -0.38
CA ASN A 26 9.07 -9.10 0.68
C ASN A 26 10.29 -8.19 0.89
N LEU A 27 11.15 -8.00 -0.11
CA LEU A 27 12.35 -7.18 0.06
C LEU A 27 12.08 -5.66 0.09
N TYR A 28 10.90 -5.21 -0.35
CA TYR A 28 10.51 -3.80 -0.35
C TYR A 28 9.01 -3.65 -0.04
N PRO A 29 8.61 -3.71 1.25
CA PRO A 29 7.23 -3.43 1.64
C PRO A 29 6.87 -1.97 1.35
N PHE A 30 5.60 -1.71 1.05
CA PHE A 30 5.10 -0.34 0.90
C PHE A 30 4.80 0.23 2.29
N VAL A 31 5.39 1.38 2.60
CA VAL A 31 5.24 2.02 3.91
C VAL A 31 4.72 3.45 3.73
N PHE A 32 3.60 3.76 4.38
CA PHE A 32 3.03 5.11 4.41
C PHE A 32 2.74 5.53 5.85
N LEU A 33 3.03 6.78 6.19
CA LEU A 33 2.63 7.38 7.46
C LEU A 33 1.13 7.72 7.41
N ASN A 34 0.36 7.18 8.34
CA ASN A 34 -1.05 7.49 8.50
C ASN A 34 -1.25 8.78 9.32
N THR A 35 -2.44 9.36 9.23
CA THR A 35 -2.79 10.64 9.88
C THR A 35 -2.77 10.58 11.41
N ASP A 36 -2.87 9.39 11.99
CA ASP A 36 -2.75 9.13 13.43
C ASP A 36 -1.30 8.93 13.91
N GLY A 37 -0.33 9.04 12.99
CA GLY A 37 1.10 8.84 13.28
C GLY A 37 1.57 7.38 13.17
N ASN A 38 0.69 6.42 12.92
CA ASN A 38 1.08 5.02 12.74
C ASN A 38 1.53 4.72 11.30
N LEU A 39 2.34 3.68 11.11
CA LEU A 39 2.82 3.25 9.80
C LEU A 39 1.87 2.21 9.19
N PHE A 40 1.29 2.51 8.04
CA PHE A 40 0.70 1.49 7.18
C PHE A 40 1.82 0.75 6.47
N ILE A 41 1.91 -0.57 6.68
CA ILE A 41 2.93 -1.43 6.06
C ILE A 41 2.22 -2.51 5.25
N PHE A 42 2.49 -2.58 3.96
CA PHE A 42 1.98 -3.60 3.05
C PHE A 42 3.12 -4.46 2.53
N ALA A 43 3.00 -5.79 2.66
CA ALA A 43 3.96 -6.77 2.16
C ALA A 43 3.23 -7.98 1.58
N ASN A 44 3.76 -8.54 0.49
CA ASN A 44 3.14 -9.59 -0.30
C ASN A 44 1.72 -9.17 -0.73
N ASN A 45 0.69 -9.68 -0.06
CA ASN A 45 -0.72 -9.43 -0.31
C ASN A 45 -1.48 -8.97 0.96
N ARG A 46 -0.76 -8.64 2.03
CA ARG A 46 -1.29 -8.31 3.35
C ARG A 46 -0.79 -6.94 3.81
N ALA A 47 -1.51 -6.35 4.76
CA ALA A 47 -1.09 -5.10 5.40
C ALA A 47 -1.39 -5.06 6.89
N ILE A 48 -0.64 -4.23 7.59
CA ILE A 48 -0.81 -3.89 9.00
C ILE A 48 -0.73 -2.38 9.20
N LEU A 49 -1.30 -1.91 10.30
CA LEU A 49 -1.02 -0.60 10.87
C LEU A 49 -0.12 -0.82 12.10
N PHE A 50 1.03 -0.16 12.12
CA PHE A 50 2.10 -0.39 13.08
C PHE A 50 2.43 0.90 13.83
N ASP A 51 2.33 0.85 15.15
CA ASP A 51 2.84 1.89 16.04
C ASP A 51 4.33 1.64 16.26
N TYR A 52 5.16 2.42 15.58
CA TYR A 52 6.62 2.30 15.65
C TYR A 52 7.22 2.87 16.94
N THR A 53 6.45 3.66 17.70
CA THR A 53 6.92 4.23 18.97
C THR A 53 6.82 3.19 20.08
N ASN A 54 5.72 2.44 20.11
CA ASN A 54 5.49 1.38 21.08
C ASN A 54 5.88 -0.01 20.59
N GLY A 55 6.20 -0.15 19.30
CA GLY A 55 6.57 -1.43 18.70
C GLY A 55 5.40 -2.42 18.66
N VAL A 56 4.18 -1.96 18.35
CA VAL A 56 2.98 -2.81 18.36
C VAL A 56 2.18 -2.72 17.06
N VAL A 57 1.62 -3.85 16.64
CA VAL A 57 0.66 -3.88 15.54
C VAL A 57 -0.70 -3.46 16.08
N VAL A 58 -1.15 -2.26 15.73
CA VAL A 58 -2.44 -1.71 16.18
C VAL A 58 -3.60 -2.23 15.36
N ARG A 59 -3.36 -2.67 14.11
CA ARG A 59 -4.40 -3.21 13.23
C ARG A 59 -3.83 -4.18 12.20
N ASN A 60 -4.59 -5.23 11.92
CA ASN A 60 -4.40 -6.08 10.74
C ASN A 60 -5.47 -5.73 9.70
N TYR A 61 -5.06 -5.50 8.46
CA TYR A 61 -6.00 -5.27 7.35
C TYR A 61 -6.40 -6.60 6.69
N PRO A 62 -7.57 -6.68 6.03
CA PRO A 62 -7.91 -7.84 5.21
C PRO A 62 -6.85 -8.06 4.14
N THR A 63 -6.70 -9.31 3.69
CA THR A 63 -5.83 -9.63 2.55
C THR A 63 -6.41 -9.02 1.28
N ILE A 64 -5.57 -8.47 0.40
CA ILE A 64 -6.04 -7.94 -0.88
C ILE A 64 -6.66 -9.09 -1.72
N PRO A 65 -7.86 -8.93 -2.27
CA PRO A 65 -8.46 -9.94 -3.13
C PRO A 65 -7.57 -10.34 -4.32
N GLY A 66 -7.64 -11.61 -4.70
CA GLY A 66 -6.80 -12.22 -5.73
C GLY A 66 -5.64 -13.04 -5.16
N GLY A 67 -5.09 -12.64 -4.01
CA GLY A 67 -4.05 -13.41 -3.31
C GLY A 67 -2.65 -13.29 -3.91
N ASP A 68 -2.47 -12.52 -4.98
CA ASP A 68 -1.18 -12.28 -5.59
C ASP A 68 -0.32 -11.25 -4.82
N PRO A 69 1.00 -11.47 -4.76
CA PRO A 69 1.94 -10.50 -4.20
C PRO A 69 1.90 -9.20 -5.01
N ARG A 70 2.06 -8.05 -4.33
CA ARG A 70 2.17 -6.72 -4.96
C ARG A 70 3.48 -6.02 -4.64
N SER A 71 4.06 -6.23 -3.45
CA SER A 71 5.38 -5.72 -3.13
C SER A 71 6.49 -6.49 -3.85
N TYR A 72 7.69 -5.95 -3.91
CA TYR A 72 8.84 -6.62 -4.55
C TYR A 72 9.03 -8.06 -4.01
N PRO A 73 9.33 -9.04 -4.88
CA PRO A 73 9.75 -8.95 -6.30
C PRO A 73 8.62 -8.83 -7.31
N SER A 74 7.36 -8.97 -6.88
CA SER A 74 6.21 -8.83 -7.78
C SER A 74 6.17 -7.45 -8.44
N SER A 75 6.71 -6.43 -7.76
CA SER A 75 6.99 -5.12 -8.35
C SER A 75 5.72 -4.40 -8.83
N GLY A 76 4.63 -4.52 -8.06
CA GLY A 76 3.51 -3.58 -8.14
C GLY A 76 3.89 -2.23 -7.56
N SER A 77 2.93 -1.31 -7.54
CA SER A 77 3.09 0.02 -6.96
C SER A 77 2.02 0.32 -5.95
N ALA A 78 2.34 1.20 -5.01
CA ALA A 78 1.36 1.72 -4.08
C ALA A 78 1.50 3.24 -3.97
N VAL A 79 0.38 3.88 -3.66
CA VAL A 79 0.33 5.33 -3.43
C VAL A 79 -0.66 5.63 -2.32
N LEU A 80 -0.27 6.53 -1.41
CA LEU A 80 -1.20 7.21 -0.51
C LEU A 80 -1.92 8.28 -1.32
N LEU A 81 -3.24 8.14 -1.47
CA LEU A 81 -4.06 9.10 -2.18
C LEU A 81 -4.11 10.44 -1.42
N PRO A 82 -4.37 11.56 -2.13
CA PRO A 82 -4.38 12.87 -1.50
C PRO A 82 -5.38 12.93 -0.35
N LEU A 83 -4.87 13.38 0.80
CA LEU A 83 -5.68 13.60 1.99
C LEU A 83 -6.70 14.70 1.70
N ARG A 84 -7.99 14.39 1.85
CA ARG A 84 -9.07 15.35 1.71
C ARG A 84 -9.32 16.05 3.05
N ASP A 85 -9.89 17.25 2.98
CA ASP A 85 -10.43 17.99 4.14
C ASP A 85 -9.40 18.41 5.20
N LEU A 86 -8.16 18.71 4.78
CA LEU A 86 -7.11 19.24 5.66
C LEU A 86 -7.48 20.57 6.33
N GLN A 87 -8.45 21.32 5.79
CA GLN A 87 -8.91 22.60 6.34
C GLN A 87 -10.14 22.48 7.28
N GLY A 88 -10.76 21.31 7.39
CA GLY A 88 -12.05 21.11 8.09
C GLY A 88 -11.98 20.56 9.52
N GLY A 89 -10.78 20.26 10.03
CA GLY A 89 -10.56 19.96 11.46
C GLY A 89 -11.09 18.63 12.02
N ALA A 90 -11.90 17.85 11.29
CA ALA A 90 -12.39 16.57 11.80
C ALA A 90 -12.52 15.53 10.68
N ASN A 91 -11.71 14.46 10.77
CA ASN A 91 -11.67 13.27 9.90
C ASN A 91 -10.99 13.41 8.53
N VAL A 92 -9.67 13.65 8.56
CA VAL A 92 -8.82 13.41 7.39
C VAL A 92 -8.83 11.92 7.05
N THR A 93 -9.44 11.57 5.92
CA THR A 93 -9.49 10.18 5.43
C THR A 93 -8.23 9.87 4.65
N ALA A 94 -7.46 8.89 5.11
CA ALA A 94 -6.32 8.35 4.38
C ALA A 94 -6.74 7.12 3.56
N GLU A 95 -6.46 7.14 2.26
CA GLU A 95 -6.74 6.04 1.34
C GLU A 95 -5.44 5.59 0.68
N VAL A 96 -5.20 4.28 0.63
CA VAL A 96 -4.06 3.69 -0.08
C VAL A 96 -4.57 2.93 -1.29
N LEU A 97 -3.89 3.09 -2.41
CA LEU A 97 -4.13 2.35 -3.65
C LEU A 97 -2.88 1.51 -3.96
N VAL A 98 -3.07 0.21 -4.19
CA VAL A 98 -2.01 -0.75 -4.55
C VAL A 98 -2.36 -1.37 -5.91
N CYS A 99 -1.46 -1.32 -6.88
CA CYS A 99 -1.73 -1.67 -8.28
C CYS A 99 -0.66 -2.58 -8.88
N GLY A 100 -1.08 -3.45 -9.79
CA GLY A 100 -0.19 -4.21 -10.66
C GLY A 100 0.67 -5.22 -9.91
N GLY A 101 1.81 -5.58 -10.50
CA GLY A 101 2.70 -6.62 -9.98
C GLY A 101 2.59 -7.93 -10.76
N ALA A 102 3.56 -8.81 -10.58
CA ALA A 102 3.62 -10.13 -11.19
C ALA A 102 2.66 -11.11 -10.49
N LEU A 103 2.08 -12.02 -11.27
CA LEU A 103 1.28 -13.12 -10.74
C LEU A 103 2.11 -13.99 -9.78
N LYS A 104 1.49 -14.58 -8.76
CA LYS A 104 2.17 -15.55 -7.91
C LYS A 104 2.78 -16.69 -8.76
N GLY A 105 4.03 -17.05 -8.47
CA GLY A 105 4.76 -18.08 -9.23
C GLY A 105 5.43 -17.61 -10.52
N SER A 106 5.29 -16.33 -10.90
CA SER A 106 5.96 -15.76 -12.08
C SER A 106 7.46 -16.00 -12.11
N PHE A 107 8.13 -15.92 -10.96
CA PHE A 107 9.57 -16.19 -10.83
C PHE A 107 9.92 -17.63 -11.27
N THR A 108 9.21 -18.62 -10.73
CA THR A 108 9.41 -20.03 -11.08
C THR A 108 9.08 -20.29 -12.55
N SER A 109 8.01 -19.71 -13.06
CA SER A 109 7.64 -19.81 -14.47
C SER A 109 8.71 -19.23 -15.39
N ALA A 110 9.26 -18.05 -15.05
CA ALA A 110 10.32 -17.40 -15.82
C ALA A 110 11.62 -18.23 -15.86
N ASN A 111 11.99 -18.88 -14.75
CA ASN A 111 13.12 -19.81 -14.72
C ASN A 111 12.94 -21.02 -15.65
N ASN A 112 11.70 -21.37 -15.99
CA ASN A 112 11.35 -22.40 -16.96
C ASN A 112 11.10 -21.83 -18.37
N GLY A 113 11.44 -20.56 -18.62
CA GLY A 113 11.24 -19.89 -19.91
C GLY A 113 9.80 -19.46 -20.21
N ASN A 114 8.88 -19.56 -19.22
CA ASN A 114 7.49 -19.17 -19.37
C ASN A 114 7.21 -17.80 -18.70
N PHE A 115 7.01 -16.77 -19.53
CA PHE A 115 6.74 -15.41 -19.06
C PHE A 115 5.23 -15.16 -19.02
N VAL A 116 4.67 -15.13 -17.82
CA VAL A 116 3.24 -14.89 -17.61
C VAL A 116 2.92 -13.39 -17.53
N GLY A 117 1.68 -13.04 -17.87
CA GLY A 117 1.20 -11.66 -17.83
C GLY A 117 1.20 -11.08 -16.41
N ALA A 118 1.42 -9.77 -16.32
CA ALA A 118 1.31 -9.02 -15.09
C ALA A 118 -0.16 -8.85 -14.66
N LEU A 119 -0.37 -8.41 -13.43
CA LEU A 119 -1.68 -8.02 -12.92
C LEU A 119 -2.09 -6.67 -13.51
N ASN A 120 -3.34 -6.59 -13.94
CA ASN A 120 -4.00 -5.32 -14.30
C ASN A 120 -4.93 -4.83 -13.20
N THR A 121 -4.92 -5.43 -12.01
CA THR A 121 -5.83 -5.06 -10.93
C THR A 121 -5.18 -4.11 -9.92
N CYS A 122 -6.00 -3.24 -9.34
CA CYS A 122 -5.67 -2.40 -8.20
C CYS A 122 -6.61 -2.70 -7.03
N GLY A 123 -6.12 -2.59 -5.80
CA GLY A 123 -6.92 -2.55 -4.58
C GLY A 123 -6.81 -1.17 -3.94
N ARG A 124 -7.96 -0.56 -3.65
CA ARG A 124 -8.10 0.67 -2.88
C ARG A 124 -8.61 0.35 -1.48
N ILE A 125 -8.01 0.92 -0.45
CA ILE A 125 -8.46 0.75 0.94
C ILE A 125 -8.41 2.08 1.68
N ARG A 126 -9.46 2.36 2.46
CA ARG A 126 -9.47 3.46 3.43
C ARG A 126 -8.83 2.97 4.71
N ILE A 127 -7.62 3.43 5.01
CA ILE A 127 -6.83 2.89 6.13
C ILE A 127 -7.31 3.44 7.48
N SER A 128 -7.95 4.62 7.46
CA SER A 128 -8.52 5.31 8.63
C SER A 128 -9.90 4.79 9.05
N ASP A 129 -10.61 4.04 8.18
CA ASP A 129 -11.96 3.55 8.48
C ASP A 129 -11.95 2.55 9.66
N PRO A 130 -13.00 2.51 10.50
CA PRO A 130 -13.10 1.51 11.58
C PRO A 130 -13.16 0.06 11.06
N ASN A 131 -13.73 -0.16 9.88
CA ASN A 131 -13.83 -1.46 9.22
C ASN A 131 -13.33 -1.37 7.77
N PRO A 132 -11.99 -1.34 7.57
CA PRO A 132 -11.39 -1.08 6.28
C PRO A 132 -11.58 -2.28 5.33
N LYS A 133 -11.98 -2.01 4.08
CA LYS A 133 -12.20 -3.04 3.05
C LYS A 133 -11.51 -2.65 1.75
N TRP A 134 -11.01 -3.66 1.03
CA TRP A 134 -10.47 -3.49 -0.32
C TRP A 134 -11.60 -3.32 -1.33
N VAL A 135 -11.53 -2.26 -2.12
CA VAL A 135 -12.31 -2.07 -3.34
C VAL A 135 -11.38 -2.35 -4.51
N MET A 136 -11.75 -3.30 -5.36
CA MET A 136 -10.93 -3.72 -6.49
C MET A 136 -11.32 -2.96 -7.75
N GLU A 137 -10.32 -2.51 -8.50
CA GLU A 137 -10.45 -1.80 -9.77
C GLU A 137 -9.56 -2.47 -10.82
N THR A 138 -9.94 -2.37 -12.10
CA THR A 138 -9.18 -2.93 -13.21
C THR A 138 -8.58 -1.80 -14.03
N MET A 139 -7.27 -1.83 -14.21
CA MET A 139 -6.52 -0.91 -15.06
C MET A 139 -6.67 -1.31 -16.53
N PRO A 140 -6.56 -0.34 -17.46
CA PRO A 140 -6.59 -0.63 -18.90
C PRO A 140 -5.46 -1.54 -19.39
N SER A 141 -4.32 -1.57 -18.67
CA SER A 141 -3.17 -2.38 -19.02
C SER A 141 -2.49 -2.98 -17.79
N ALA A 142 -2.03 -4.22 -17.93
CA ALA A 142 -1.23 -4.93 -16.94
C ALA A 142 0.19 -4.37 -16.88
N ARG A 143 0.74 -4.20 -15.67
CA ARG A 143 2.11 -3.68 -15.52
C ARG A 143 2.82 -4.18 -14.26
N VAL A 144 4.13 -4.39 -14.39
CA VAL A 144 5.12 -4.52 -13.32
C VAL A 144 6.09 -3.34 -13.39
N MET A 145 6.78 -3.02 -12.30
CA MET A 145 7.68 -1.87 -12.19
C MET A 145 7.00 -0.53 -12.57
N GLY A 146 5.68 -0.48 -12.52
CA GLY A 146 4.93 0.73 -12.83
C GLY A 146 5.11 1.74 -11.70
N HIS A 147 5.34 3.01 -12.02
CA HIS A 147 5.32 4.07 -11.01
C HIS A 147 3.88 4.58 -10.82
N GLY A 148 3.44 4.69 -9.57
CA GLY A 148 2.17 5.34 -9.20
C GLY A 148 2.44 6.78 -8.81
N VAL A 149 1.75 7.75 -9.44
CA VAL A 149 1.80 9.16 -9.06
C VAL A 149 0.37 9.63 -8.79
N ALA A 150 0.10 10.10 -7.57
CA ALA A 150 -1.18 10.71 -7.26
C ALA A 150 -1.24 12.10 -7.90
N LYS A 151 -2.13 12.30 -8.87
CA LYS A 151 -2.41 13.62 -9.44
C LYS A 151 -3.56 14.25 -8.68
N MET A 152 -3.28 15.38 -8.03
CA MET A 152 -4.27 16.22 -7.39
C MET A 152 -4.86 17.20 -8.41
N THR A 153 -6.15 17.05 -8.73
CA THR A 153 -6.87 18.10 -9.47
C THR A 153 -7.66 18.93 -8.46
N MET A 154 -7.21 20.17 -8.21
CA MET A 154 -7.96 21.13 -7.42
C MET A 154 -8.99 21.82 -8.31
N TYR A 155 -10.28 21.71 -7.96
CA TYR A 155 -11.33 22.52 -8.55
C TYR A 155 -11.77 23.61 -7.57
N SER A 156 -11.84 24.85 -8.04
CA SER A 156 -12.45 25.96 -7.29
C SER A 156 -13.96 25.80 -7.37
N SER A 157 -14.62 25.48 -6.25
CA SER A 157 -16.08 25.52 -6.17
C SER A 157 -16.57 26.96 -6.02
N SER A 158 -17.78 27.26 -6.52
CA SER A 158 -18.43 28.56 -6.34
C SER A 158 -18.77 28.88 -4.88
N THR A 159 -18.62 27.92 -3.96
CA THR A 159 -18.82 28.05 -2.51
C THR A 159 -17.52 28.32 -1.74
N GLY A 160 -16.41 28.62 -2.44
CA GLY A 160 -15.14 29.03 -1.83
C GLY A 160 -14.36 27.91 -1.12
N HIS A 161 -14.84 26.66 -1.18
CA HIS A 161 -14.15 25.51 -0.61
C HIS A 161 -13.49 24.70 -1.74
N PRO A 162 -12.15 24.54 -1.75
CA PRO A 162 -11.47 23.73 -2.76
C PRO A 162 -11.92 22.27 -2.64
N GLN A 163 -12.45 21.72 -3.72
CA GLN A 163 -12.85 20.31 -3.80
C GLN A 163 -11.75 19.50 -4.49
N VAL A 164 -11.43 18.34 -3.90
CA VAL A 164 -10.41 17.42 -4.37
C VAL A 164 -11.09 16.29 -5.13
N LEU A 165 -10.88 16.18 -6.43
CA LEU A 165 -11.34 15.03 -7.22
C LEU A 165 -10.12 14.29 -7.78
N LEU A 166 -10.00 13.02 -7.39
CA LEU A 166 -9.06 12.08 -8.00
C LEU A 166 -9.52 11.84 -9.44
N GLY A 167 -8.73 12.29 -10.41
CA GLY A 167 -8.87 11.84 -11.79
C GLY A 167 -8.70 10.32 -11.82
N GLY A 168 -9.61 9.62 -12.49
CA GLY A 168 -9.50 8.18 -12.73
C GLY A 168 -8.18 7.86 -13.43
N ILE A 169 -7.64 6.68 -13.10
CA ILE A 169 -6.46 6.08 -13.74
C ILE A 169 -6.84 5.62 -15.14
#